data_AF-A0AA89LQ85-F1
#
_entry.id   AF-A0AA89LQ85-F1
#
_cell.length_a   1.000
_cell.length_b   1.000
_cell.length_c   1.000
_cell.angle_alpha   90.00
_cell.angle_beta   90.00
_cell.angle_gamma   90.00
#
_symmetry.space_group_name_H-M   'P 1'
#
loop_
_entity.id
_entity.type
_entity.pdbx_description
1 polymer ?
#
loop_
_entity_poly.entity_id
_entity_poly.type
_entity_poly.pdbx_seq_one_letter_code
_entity_poly.pdbx_strand_id
1 'polypeptide(L)'
;MTTTRSDFIRTRAALRGAVMSACVAALAACTITLPPPHGAIVVPSVPSMSATEYRAAVAQCISDSNSDRILHGTPQAMLRSLVVVAFTVDRNGQLVKSAVYRSNGDDEAEGIALASLRRAAPLPPPPTKMLDGRGQVELMESWLFNDNGQFQLRTKAAPQAQTLN
;
A
#
# COMPACT_ATOMS: atom_id res chain seq x y z
N MET A 1 -7.06 42.98 -66.71
CA MET A 1 -8.28 43.10 -67.52
C MET A 1 -9.19 41.95 -67.14
N THR A 2 -10.33 42.25 -66.48
CA THR A 2 -11.54 41.40 -66.24
C THR A 2 -11.38 40.02 -65.56
N THR A 3 -12.20 39.50 -64.64
CA THR A 3 -13.37 39.90 -63.81
C THR A 3 -13.90 38.59 -63.17
N THR A 4 -14.43 38.64 -61.92
CA THR A 4 -15.48 37.72 -61.35
C THR A 4 -15.07 36.27 -60.99
N ARG A 5 -15.52 35.61 -59.90
CA ARG A 5 -16.43 35.88 -58.75
C ARG A 5 -16.53 34.58 -57.91
N SER A 6 -17.15 34.69 -56.74
CA SER A 6 -18.00 33.69 -56.05
C SER A 6 -17.30 32.96 -54.90
N ASP A 7 -17.45 33.42 -53.65
CA ASP A 7 -18.63 33.34 -52.76
C ASP A 7 -18.98 31.90 -52.35
N PHE A 8 -18.87 31.55 -51.06
CA PHE A 8 -19.91 31.74 -50.04
C PHE A 8 -19.55 30.94 -48.76
N ILE A 9 -19.43 31.67 -47.67
CA ILE A 9 -19.35 31.17 -46.28
C ILE A 9 -20.77 30.79 -45.84
N ARG A 10 -20.94 29.68 -45.10
CA ARG A 10 -21.83 29.66 -43.91
C ARG A 10 -21.70 28.42 -43.04
N THR A 11 -21.11 28.66 -41.88
CA THR A 11 -21.07 27.86 -40.65
C THR A 11 -22.49 27.69 -40.07
N ARG A 12 -22.80 26.51 -39.52
CA ARG A 12 -24.01 26.26 -38.72
C ARG A 12 -23.61 25.95 -37.28
N ALA A 13 -24.04 26.81 -36.34
CA ALA A 13 -24.04 26.52 -34.91
C ALA A 13 -25.50 26.51 -34.42
N ALA A 14 -25.89 25.44 -33.74
CA ALA A 14 -27.24 25.25 -33.22
C ALA A 14 -27.33 25.76 -31.77
N LEU A 15 -28.31 26.64 -31.50
CA LEU A 15 -28.58 27.20 -30.17
C LEU A 15 -29.84 26.54 -29.58
N ARG A 16 -29.75 26.18 -28.29
CA ARG A 16 -30.77 25.50 -27.47
C ARG A 16 -31.91 26.46 -27.09
N GLY A 17 -33.15 25.99 -27.16
CA GLY A 17 -34.35 26.70 -26.72
C GLY A 17 -34.72 26.38 -25.26
N ALA A 18 -35.22 27.39 -24.54
CA ALA A 18 -35.84 27.28 -23.22
C ALA A 18 -37.18 28.04 -23.25
N VAL A 19 -38.24 27.44 -22.72
CA VAL A 19 -39.56 28.08 -22.54
C VAL A 19 -40.08 27.78 -21.13
N MET A 20 -40.49 28.85 -20.45
CA MET A 20 -41.11 28.90 -19.13
C MET A 20 -42.63 28.63 -19.20
N SER A 21 -43.20 28.01 -18.17
CA SER A 21 -44.62 28.15 -17.84
C SER A 21 -44.86 27.96 -16.34
N ALA A 22 -45.75 28.76 -15.76
CA ALA A 22 -45.99 28.92 -14.33
C ALA A 22 -47.48 28.74 -13.95
N CYS A 23 -47.73 28.61 -12.62
CA CYS A 23 -49.00 28.69 -11.86
C CYS A 23 -49.79 27.38 -11.64
N VAL A 24 -50.45 27.04 -10.52
CA VAL A 24 -50.53 27.45 -9.09
C VAL A 24 -51.23 26.28 -8.32
N ALA A 25 -50.86 26.12 -7.04
CA ALA A 25 -51.42 25.37 -5.88
C ALA A 25 -52.74 24.55 -5.91
N ALA A 26 -52.76 23.38 -5.24
CA ALA A 26 -53.48 23.13 -3.95
C ALA A 26 -53.43 21.65 -3.45
N LEU A 27 -53.01 21.49 -2.19
CA LEU A 27 -53.40 20.53 -1.13
C LEU A 27 -53.73 19.05 -1.45
N ALA A 28 -52.91 18.12 -0.94
CA ALA A 28 -53.37 16.90 -0.24
C ALA A 28 -52.21 16.25 0.55
N ALA A 29 -52.40 16.11 1.86
CA ALA A 29 -51.50 15.43 2.79
C ALA A 29 -51.55 13.91 2.61
N CYS A 30 -50.38 13.26 2.65
CA CYS A 30 -50.17 11.91 3.21
C CYS A 30 -48.67 11.73 3.46
N THR A 31 -48.24 12.14 4.65
CA THR A 31 -46.97 11.71 5.26
C THR A 31 -47.05 10.21 5.51
N ILE A 32 -46.53 9.41 4.58
CA ILE A 32 -46.12 8.03 4.90
C ILE A 32 -44.75 8.15 5.56
N THR A 33 -44.75 8.47 6.86
CA THR A 33 -43.60 8.27 7.73
C THR A 33 -43.48 6.77 7.97
N LEU A 34 -42.73 6.07 7.12
CA LEU A 34 -42.27 4.72 7.42
C LEU A 34 -41.30 4.83 8.62
N PRO A 35 -41.58 4.18 9.77
CA PRO A 35 -40.58 4.09 10.82
C PRO A 35 -39.36 3.36 10.23
N PRO A 36 -38.14 3.89 10.39
CA PRO A 36 -36.96 3.14 10.01
C PRO A 36 -36.95 1.81 10.79
N PRO A 37 -36.65 0.67 10.13
CA PRO A 37 -36.65 -0.64 10.77
C PRO A 37 -35.78 -0.60 12.01
N HIS A 38 -36.35 -1.09 13.11
CA HIS A 38 -35.71 -1.20 14.40
C HIS A 38 -34.30 -1.82 14.25
N GLY A 39 -33.29 -1.06 14.69
CA GLY A 39 -32.03 -1.58 15.21
C GLY A 39 -31.33 -2.62 14.36
N ALA A 40 -30.78 -2.22 13.21
CA ALA A 40 -29.57 -2.89 12.74
C ALA A 40 -28.44 -2.51 13.72
N ILE A 41 -28.18 -3.37 14.70
CA ILE A 41 -26.95 -3.31 15.49
C ILE A 41 -25.82 -3.48 14.49
N VAL A 42 -25.16 -2.38 14.12
CA VAL A 42 -23.88 -2.43 13.44
C VAL A 42 -22.91 -3.01 14.45
N VAL A 43 -22.76 -4.34 14.45
CA VAL A 43 -21.71 -5.00 15.21
C VAL A 43 -20.40 -4.43 14.65
N PRO A 44 -19.59 -3.71 15.44
CA PRO A 44 -18.32 -3.21 14.94
C PRO A 44 -17.48 -4.42 14.56
N SER A 45 -17.22 -4.59 13.26
CA SER A 45 -16.26 -5.57 12.79
C SER A 45 -14.91 -5.16 13.36
N VAL A 46 -14.39 -5.93 14.32
CA VAL A 46 -13.04 -5.72 14.84
C VAL A 46 -12.09 -5.77 13.65
N PRO A 47 -11.34 -4.70 13.34
CA PRO A 47 -10.51 -4.66 12.16
C PRO A 47 -9.47 -5.78 12.24
N SER A 48 -9.69 -6.81 11.42
CA SER A 48 -8.82 -7.97 11.34
C SER A 48 -7.72 -7.64 10.34
N MET A 49 -6.56 -7.18 10.82
CA MET A 49 -5.44 -6.77 9.97
C MET A 49 -5.17 -7.81 8.85
N SER A 50 -5.05 -7.36 7.62
CA SER A 50 -4.75 -8.19 6.45
C SER A 50 -3.29 -8.64 6.46
N ALA A 51 -2.95 -9.65 5.64
CA ALA A 51 -1.57 -10.10 5.53
C ALA A 51 -0.62 -9.01 4.99
N THR A 52 -1.12 -8.12 4.14
CA THR A 52 -0.35 -6.99 3.61
C THR A 52 -0.10 -5.93 4.68
N GLU A 53 -1.14 -5.59 5.45
CA GLU A 53 -0.99 -4.65 6.58
C GLU A 53 -0.06 -5.22 7.65
N TYR A 54 -0.13 -6.53 7.92
CA TYR A 54 0.78 -7.17 8.87
C TYR A 54 2.25 -7.09 8.42
N ARG A 55 2.53 -7.40 7.15
CA ARG A 55 3.88 -7.24 6.59
C ARG A 55 4.36 -5.80 6.69
N ALA A 56 3.50 -4.82 6.40
CA ALA A 56 3.83 -3.41 6.53
C ALA A 56 4.16 -3.03 7.98
N ALA A 57 3.39 -3.51 8.96
CA ALA A 57 3.65 -3.28 10.38
C ALA A 57 4.98 -3.90 10.84
N VAL A 58 5.28 -5.12 10.38
CA VAL A 58 6.58 -5.79 10.65
C VAL A 58 7.74 -5.00 10.03
N ALA A 59 7.62 -4.59 8.76
CA ALA A 59 8.66 -3.80 8.10
C ALA A 59 8.86 -2.43 8.78
N GLN A 60 7.78 -1.82 9.27
CA GLN A 60 7.86 -0.59 10.05
C GLN A 60 8.63 -0.81 11.37
N CYS A 61 8.29 -1.83 12.14
CA CYS A 61 8.98 -2.19 13.37
C CYS A 61 10.48 -2.45 13.15
N ILE A 62 10.84 -3.16 12.07
CA ILE A 62 12.24 -3.38 11.69
C ILE A 62 12.92 -2.04 11.35
N SER A 63 12.26 -1.16 10.62
CA SER A 63 12.84 0.15 10.27
C SER A 63 13.08 1.02 11.50
N ASP A 64 12.10 1.11 12.40
CA ASP A 64 12.15 1.97 13.59
C ASP A 64 13.25 1.52 14.55
N SER A 65 13.47 0.20 14.64
CA SER A 65 14.53 -0.40 15.47
C SER A 65 15.94 -0.25 14.87
N ASN A 66 16.06 0.24 13.63
CA ASN A 66 17.32 0.30 12.88
C ASN A 66 17.51 1.65 12.17
N SER A 67 16.98 2.73 12.73
CA SER A 67 16.90 4.06 12.09
C SER A 67 18.26 4.62 11.61
N ASP A 68 19.36 4.25 12.26
CA ASP A 68 20.74 4.61 11.89
C ASP A 68 21.24 3.93 10.61
N ARG A 69 20.62 2.82 10.21
CA ARG A 69 21.03 1.97 9.07
C ARG A 69 20.06 1.99 7.90
N ILE A 70 18.92 2.67 8.04
CA ILE A 70 17.94 2.81 6.97
C ILE A 70 18.41 3.86 5.96
N LEU A 71 18.39 3.53 4.68
CA LEU A 71 18.54 4.53 3.63
C LEU A 71 17.26 5.37 3.56
N HIS A 72 17.39 6.68 3.70
CA HIS A 72 16.32 7.63 3.41
C HIS A 72 16.38 8.07 1.95
N GLY A 73 15.31 7.84 1.17
CA GLY A 73 15.20 8.24 -0.24
C GLY A 73 15.08 7.05 -1.21
N THR A 74 15.37 7.28 -2.50
CA THR A 74 15.28 6.23 -3.53
C THR A 74 16.51 5.31 -3.47
N PRO A 75 16.35 3.97 -3.51
CA PRO A 75 17.48 3.06 -3.67
C PRO A 75 18.33 3.41 -4.90
N GLN A 76 19.64 3.17 -4.83
CA GLN A 76 20.54 3.44 -5.95
C GLN A 76 20.21 2.55 -7.17
N ALA A 77 20.60 3.01 -8.36
CA ALA A 77 20.65 2.13 -9.53
C ALA A 77 21.72 1.05 -9.25
N MET A 78 21.35 -0.23 -9.41
CA MET A 78 22.18 -1.40 -9.05
C MET A 78 22.53 -1.48 -7.55
N LEU A 79 21.75 -2.27 -6.81
CA LEU A 79 22.03 -2.56 -5.41
C LEU A 79 23.35 -3.32 -5.26
N ARG A 80 24.09 -3.05 -4.17
CA ARG A 80 25.26 -3.85 -3.75
C ARG A 80 24.84 -5.29 -3.48
N SER A 81 23.78 -5.45 -2.70
CA SER A 81 23.24 -6.75 -2.31
C SER A 81 21.73 -6.68 -2.11
N LEU A 82 21.05 -7.79 -2.43
CA LEU A 82 19.68 -8.04 -2.04
C LEU A 82 19.67 -9.31 -1.20
N VAL A 83 19.29 -9.20 0.06
CA VAL A 83 19.20 -10.32 1.00
C VAL A 83 17.73 -10.58 1.31
N VAL A 84 17.24 -11.77 0.98
CA VAL A 84 15.92 -12.24 1.37
C VAL A 84 16.07 -13.08 2.64
N VAL A 85 15.41 -12.68 3.71
CA VAL A 85 15.37 -13.45 4.97
C VAL A 85 13.99 -14.08 5.11
N ALA A 86 13.97 -15.39 5.34
CA ALA A 86 12.78 -16.11 5.77
C ALA A 86 12.78 -16.22 7.30
N PHE A 87 11.66 -15.92 7.92
CA PHE A 87 11.55 -15.95 9.37
C PHE A 87 10.16 -16.33 9.84
N THR A 88 10.09 -16.83 11.06
CA THR A 88 8.86 -17.32 11.68
C THR A 88 8.58 -16.51 12.94
N VAL A 89 7.34 -16.08 13.10
CA VAL A 89 6.86 -15.30 14.25
C VAL A 89 5.77 -16.09 14.97
N ASP A 90 5.84 -16.19 16.29
CA ASP A 90 4.77 -16.81 17.08
C ASP A 90 3.60 -15.85 17.33
N ARG A 91 2.52 -16.38 17.93
CA ARG A 91 1.33 -15.60 18.32
C ARG A 91 1.60 -14.40 19.22
N ASN A 92 2.73 -14.36 19.92
CA ASN A 92 3.11 -13.28 20.83
C ASN A 92 4.06 -12.27 20.15
N GLY A 93 4.36 -12.44 18.86
CA GLY A 93 5.31 -11.58 18.15
C GLY A 93 6.78 -11.98 18.32
N GLN A 94 7.08 -13.12 18.95
CA GLN A 94 8.45 -13.57 19.15
C GLN A 94 9.02 -14.17 17.87
N LEU A 95 10.27 -13.81 17.56
CA LEU A 95 11.02 -14.38 16.46
C LEU A 95 11.51 -15.78 16.84
N VAL A 96 10.90 -16.83 16.29
CA VAL A 96 11.25 -18.22 16.63
C VAL A 96 12.29 -18.83 15.71
N LYS A 97 12.37 -18.35 14.46
CA LYS A 97 13.36 -18.79 13.47
C LYS A 97 13.67 -17.65 12.51
N SER A 98 14.93 -17.57 12.06
CA SER A 98 15.36 -16.68 10.98
C SER A 98 16.50 -17.33 10.21
N ALA A 99 16.49 -17.20 8.89
CA ALA A 99 17.57 -17.67 8.01
C ALA A 99 17.59 -16.86 6.71
N VAL A 100 18.78 -16.71 6.11
CA VAL A 100 18.90 -16.19 4.74
C VAL A 100 18.32 -17.22 3.79
N TYR A 101 17.35 -16.79 2.98
CA TYR A 101 16.73 -17.59 1.93
C TYR A 101 17.44 -17.40 0.59
N ARG A 102 17.83 -16.15 0.28
CA ARG A 102 18.52 -15.80 -0.97
C ARG A 102 19.41 -14.59 -0.75
N SER A 103 20.58 -14.60 -1.35
CA SER A 103 21.53 -13.48 -1.40
C SER A 103 22.44 -13.62 -2.62
N ASN A 104 23.39 -12.70 -2.79
CA ASN A 104 24.52 -12.81 -3.70
C ASN A 104 25.82 -13.28 -3.01
N GLY A 105 25.75 -13.79 -1.77
CA GLY A 105 26.92 -14.23 -1.00
C GLY A 105 27.72 -13.09 -0.32
N ASP A 106 27.10 -11.93 -0.13
CA ASP A 106 27.69 -10.84 0.65
C ASP A 106 27.46 -11.10 2.15
N ASP A 107 28.43 -11.76 2.80
CA ASP A 107 28.35 -12.18 4.21
C ASP A 107 28.09 -11.01 5.17
N GLU A 108 28.61 -9.81 4.86
CA GLU A 108 28.38 -8.62 5.68
C GLU A 108 26.91 -8.20 5.58
N ALA A 109 26.36 -8.12 4.38
CA ALA A 109 24.96 -7.78 4.14
C ALA A 109 24.02 -8.80 4.79
N GLU A 110 24.33 -10.10 4.67
CA GLU A 110 23.58 -11.19 5.31
C GLU A 110 23.56 -11.06 6.84
N GLY A 111 24.73 -10.80 7.44
CA GLY A 111 24.88 -10.57 8.86
C GLY A 111 24.07 -9.38 9.34
N ILE A 112 24.10 -8.26 8.61
CA ILE A 112 23.33 -7.05 8.93
C ILE A 112 21.82 -7.30 8.81
N ALA A 113 21.36 -8.04 7.80
CA ALA A 113 19.95 -8.36 7.62
C ALA A 113 19.42 -9.19 8.82
N LEU A 114 20.12 -10.27 9.19
CA LEU A 114 19.73 -11.10 10.32
C LEU A 114 19.81 -10.34 11.66
N ALA A 115 20.85 -9.54 11.87
CA ALA A 115 21.01 -8.75 13.09
C ALA A 115 19.93 -7.67 13.24
N SER A 116 19.59 -6.98 12.14
CA SER A 116 18.55 -5.94 12.14
C SER A 116 17.16 -6.51 12.41
N LEU A 117 16.84 -7.70 11.87
CA LEU A 117 15.62 -8.43 12.20
C LEU A 117 15.57 -8.82 13.68
N ARG A 118 16.66 -9.38 14.22
CA ARG A 118 16.73 -9.78 15.64
C ARG A 118 16.57 -8.60 16.59
N ARG A 119 17.16 -7.45 16.24
CA ARG A 119 17.04 -6.21 17.01
C ARG A 119 15.60 -5.70 17.09
N ALA A 120 14.81 -5.95 16.04
CA ALA A 120 13.42 -5.53 15.99
C ALA A 120 12.47 -6.40 16.81
N ALA A 121 12.96 -7.53 17.38
CA ALA A 121 12.14 -8.36 18.22
C ALA A 121 11.86 -7.66 19.57
N PRO A 122 10.64 -7.76 20.13
CA PRO A 122 9.49 -8.50 19.57
C PRO A 122 8.82 -7.76 18.40
N LEU A 123 8.38 -8.53 17.40
CA LEU A 123 7.63 -8.02 16.26
C LEU A 123 6.15 -7.84 16.62
N PRO A 124 5.36 -7.10 15.81
CA PRO A 124 3.92 -7.03 16.01
C PRO A 124 3.28 -8.44 16.05
N PRO A 125 2.35 -8.71 16.98
CA PRO A 125 1.66 -10.00 17.02
C PRO A 125 0.86 -10.25 15.73
N PRO A 126 0.95 -11.45 15.14
CA PRO A 126 0.22 -11.77 13.92
C PRO A 126 -1.29 -11.90 14.17
N PRO A 127 -2.13 -11.52 13.18
CA PRO A 127 -3.56 -11.80 13.21
C PRO A 127 -3.82 -13.31 13.35
N THR A 128 -4.78 -13.69 14.19
CA THR A 128 -5.10 -15.11 14.47
C THR A 128 -5.40 -15.92 13.20
N LYS A 129 -6.03 -15.30 12.21
CA LYS A 129 -6.32 -15.91 10.89
C LYS A 129 -5.08 -16.28 10.05
N MET A 130 -3.91 -15.75 10.40
CA MET A 130 -2.64 -16.04 9.71
C MET A 130 -1.82 -17.14 10.39
N LEU A 131 -2.22 -17.52 11.60
CA LEU A 131 -1.50 -18.51 12.38
C LEU A 131 -1.74 -19.93 11.82
N ASP A 132 -0.67 -20.69 11.70
CA ASP A 132 -0.73 -22.12 11.39
C ASP A 132 -1.19 -22.96 12.60
N GLY A 133 -1.21 -24.29 12.45
CA GLY A 133 -1.58 -25.20 13.53
C GLY A 133 -0.67 -25.16 14.78
N ARG A 134 0.53 -24.55 14.68
CA ARG A 134 1.45 -24.31 15.80
C ARG A 134 1.30 -22.91 16.41
N GLY A 135 0.39 -22.08 15.88
CA GLY A 135 0.24 -20.71 16.33
C GLY A 135 1.37 -19.81 15.84
N GLN A 136 1.93 -20.09 14.66
CA GLN A 136 3.03 -19.35 14.06
C GLN A 136 2.69 -18.85 12.66
N VAL A 137 3.42 -17.86 12.18
CA VAL A 137 3.36 -17.39 10.79
C VAL A 137 4.77 -17.33 10.21
N GLU A 138 4.92 -17.82 8.98
CA GLU A 138 6.15 -17.68 8.21
C GLU A 138 6.05 -16.47 7.27
N LEU A 139 7.11 -15.67 7.25
CA LEU A 139 7.22 -14.45 6.47
C LEU A 139 8.55 -14.42 5.71
N MET A 140 8.57 -13.61 4.66
CA MET A 140 9.79 -13.25 3.95
C MET A 140 9.84 -11.75 3.76
N GLU A 141 11.01 -11.17 4.00
CA GLU A 141 11.30 -9.76 3.74
C GLU A 141 12.63 -9.64 3.00
N SER A 142 12.79 -8.60 2.19
CA SER A 142 14.02 -8.36 1.42
C SER A 142 14.70 -7.07 1.87
N TRP A 143 15.97 -7.17 2.24
CA TRP A 143 16.86 -6.05 2.51
C TRP A 143 17.58 -5.68 1.22
N LEU A 144 17.41 -4.44 0.79
CA LEU A 144 18.01 -3.84 -0.39
C LEU A 144 19.19 -2.98 0.07
N PHE A 145 20.41 -3.48 -0.06
CA PHE A 145 21.63 -2.81 0.41
C PHE A 145 22.28 -1.95 -0.68
N ASN A 146 22.72 -0.77 -0.28
CA ASN A 146 23.58 0.11 -1.06
C ASN A 146 25.05 -0.08 -0.70
N ASP A 147 25.95 0.56 -1.45
CA ASP A 147 27.40 0.48 -1.23
C ASP A 147 27.84 1.06 0.11
N ASN A 148 27.08 2.02 0.66
CA ASN A 148 27.36 2.64 1.95
C ASN A 148 26.91 1.79 3.16
N GLY A 149 26.43 0.56 2.94
CA GLY A 149 25.99 -0.36 3.98
C GLY A 149 24.60 -0.06 4.57
N GLN A 150 23.93 1.01 4.12
CA GLN A 150 22.54 1.26 4.47
C GLN A 150 21.60 0.38 3.64
N PHE A 151 20.43 0.07 4.19
CA PHE A 151 19.44 -0.76 3.53
C PHE A 151 18.03 -0.17 3.51
N GLN A 152 17.20 -0.67 2.62
CA GLN A 152 15.74 -0.51 2.67
C GLN A 152 15.07 -1.87 2.69
N LEU A 153 13.93 -1.97 3.38
CA LEU A 153 13.07 -3.15 3.27
C LEU A 153 12.20 -3.02 2.04
N ARG A 154 12.07 -4.09 1.24
CA ARG A 154 11.28 -4.07 0.00
C ARG A 154 9.82 -3.69 0.25
N THR A 155 9.24 -4.07 1.38
CA THR A 155 7.87 -3.65 1.75
C THR A 155 7.74 -2.14 1.91
N LYS A 156 8.82 -1.40 2.19
CA LYS A 156 8.84 0.06 2.37
C LYS A 156 9.56 0.83 1.27
N ALA A 157 10.34 0.15 0.44
CA ALA A 157 11.11 0.81 -0.61
C ALA A 157 10.18 1.39 -1.68
N ALA A 158 10.50 2.60 -2.14
CA ALA A 158 9.91 3.13 -3.36
C ALA A 158 10.29 2.23 -4.56
N PRO A 159 9.48 2.21 -5.65
CA PRO A 159 9.86 1.52 -6.88
C PRO A 159 11.27 1.93 -7.32
N GLN A 160 12.12 0.95 -7.66
CA GLN A 160 13.50 1.22 -8.05
C GLN A 160 13.53 2.07 -9.32
N ALA A 161 14.42 3.07 -9.36
CA ALA A 161 14.68 3.81 -10.58
C ALA A 161 15.18 2.84 -11.66
N GLN A 162 14.42 2.71 -12.74
CA GLN A 162 14.81 1.90 -13.89
C GLN A 162 15.87 2.67 -14.67
N THR A 163 17.05 2.07 -14.87
CA THR A 163 18.00 2.55 -15.86
C THR A 163 17.41 2.22 -17.23
N LEU A 164 16.79 3.21 -17.88
CA LEU A 164 16.43 3.13 -19.29
C LEU A 164 17.74 3.14 -20.09
N ASN A 165 18.05 2.03 -20.75
CA ASN A 165 19.10 1.93 -21.77
C ASN A 165 18.54 2.31 -23.14
#